data_AF-A0A1C7MWQ6-F1
#
_entry.id   AF-A0A1C7MWQ6-F1
#
_cell.length_a   1.000
_cell.length_b   1.000
_cell.length_c   1.000
_cell.angle_alpha   90.00
_cell.angle_beta   90.00
_cell.angle_gamma   90.00
#
_symmetry.space_group_name_H-M   'P 1'
#
loop_
_entity.id
_entity.type
_entity.pdbx_description
1 polymer ?
#
loop_
_entity_poly.entity_id
_entity_poly.type
_entity_poly.pdbx_seq_one_letter_code
_entity_poly.pdbx_strand_id
1 'polypeptide(L)'
;MLSIAQKTTDPIIQSLVHSFISLANEITVPSIPNLSEMHIQSSFIHPLLRGVLKPLPSLVPHCSNKFAFENDHHIMHCRPDYRVDMYDQTGIYDGTNLFGELKPADATVDDVTRDFHKCMCLGKVALKCFNYDFSMTFYSVGTSVHFYLHHSLNSHITYALHLHSFQIFTTHDTFSNYASLVPILYRLSQIFRLFCTSQPKNYIPLSSTVPYPAIKEAIRSNKKRKLGH
;
A
#
# COMPACT_ATOMS: atom_id res chain seq x y z
N MET A 1 15.88 16.77 14.21
CA MET A 1 14.52 16.34 13.75
C MET A 1 13.48 16.39 14.87
N LEU A 2 13.72 15.79 16.04
CA LEU A 2 12.77 15.84 17.18
C LEU A 2 12.35 17.26 17.59
N SER A 3 13.30 18.20 17.65
CA SER A 3 13.02 19.61 17.94
C SER A 3 12.19 20.32 16.86
N ILE A 4 12.17 19.81 15.62
CA ILE A 4 11.34 20.34 14.52
C ILE A 4 9.92 19.77 14.63
N ALA A 5 9.78 18.47 14.94
CA ALA A 5 8.47 17.86 15.21
C ALA A 5 7.75 18.53 16.38
N GLN A 6 8.48 18.92 17.43
CA GLN A 6 7.91 19.63 18.58
C GLN A 6 7.48 21.07 18.27
N LYS A 7 8.02 21.68 17.19
CA LYS A 7 7.74 23.07 16.81
C LYS A 7 6.69 23.22 15.71
N THR A 8 6.45 22.16 14.93
CA THR A 8 5.43 22.17 13.87
C THR A 8 4.06 21.77 14.42
N THR A 9 3.01 22.44 13.96
CA THR A 9 1.62 22.08 14.27
C THR A 9 0.99 21.21 13.18
N ASP A 10 1.70 20.94 12.08
CA ASP A 10 1.20 20.08 11.01
C ASP A 10 1.32 18.60 11.42
N PRO A 11 0.19 17.88 11.60
CA PRO A 11 0.20 16.49 12.04
C PRO A 11 0.88 15.54 11.04
N ILE A 12 0.87 15.88 9.74
CA ILE A 12 1.57 15.07 8.73
C ILE A 12 3.07 15.19 8.95
N ILE A 13 3.60 16.41 9.12
CA ILE A 13 5.04 16.61 9.35
C ILE A 13 5.50 15.92 10.63
N GLN A 14 4.72 16.01 11.70
CA GLN A 14 5.01 15.29 12.95
C GLN A 14 5.11 13.77 12.71
N SER A 15 4.12 13.19 12.03
CA SER A 15 4.06 11.76 11.72
C SER A 15 5.24 11.29 10.85
N LEU A 16 5.62 12.10 9.84
CA LEU A 16 6.78 11.82 8.99
C LEU A 16 8.09 11.86 9.79
N VAL A 17 8.27 12.86 10.67
CA VAL A 17 9.48 12.93 11.51
C VAL A 17 9.59 11.71 12.42
N HIS A 18 8.50 11.28 13.06
CA HIS A 18 8.49 10.05 13.87
C HIS A 18 8.86 8.81 13.05
N SER A 19 8.43 8.77 11.79
CA SER A 19 8.73 7.64 10.90
C SER A 19 10.19 7.59 10.49
N PHE A 20 10.80 8.75 10.19
CA PHE A 20 12.24 8.82 9.95
C PHE A 20 13.07 8.43 11.17
N ILE A 21 12.64 8.83 12.37
CA ILE A 21 13.31 8.43 13.61
C ILE A 21 13.20 6.92 13.82
N SER A 22 12.02 6.34 13.58
CA SER A 22 11.84 4.89 13.66
C SER A 22 12.73 4.15 12.65
N LEU A 23 12.77 4.63 11.40
CA LEU A 23 13.59 4.05 10.34
C LEU A 23 15.09 4.15 10.64
N ALA A 24 15.53 5.25 11.26
CA ALA A 24 16.93 5.46 11.64
C ALA A 24 17.47 4.40 12.63
N ASN A 25 16.59 3.70 13.35
CA ASN A 25 16.99 2.59 14.23
C ASN A 25 17.12 1.26 13.49
N GLU A 26 16.56 1.16 12.27
CA GLU A 26 16.51 -0.06 11.48
C GLU A 26 17.56 -0.08 10.36
N ILE A 27 18.06 1.10 9.96
CA ILE A 27 19.14 1.20 8.96
C ILE A 27 20.43 0.57 9.47
N THR A 28 21.16 -0.05 8.56
CA THR A 28 22.39 -0.78 8.87
C THR A 28 23.60 -0.08 8.26
N VAL A 29 24.79 -0.29 8.84
CA VAL A 29 26.04 0.25 8.29
C VAL A 29 26.44 -0.52 7.03
N PRO A 30 26.61 -1.85 7.04
CA PRO A 30 26.76 -2.61 5.81
C PRO A 30 25.41 -2.76 5.11
N SER A 31 25.39 -2.73 3.77
CA SER A 31 24.25 -3.23 3.01
C SER A 31 24.09 -4.73 3.27
N ILE A 32 22.93 -5.15 3.77
CA ILE A 32 22.62 -6.56 3.99
C ILE A 32 21.96 -7.10 2.71
N PRO A 33 22.59 -8.05 2.00
CA PRO A 33 21.98 -8.67 0.84
C PRO A 33 20.88 -9.66 1.27
N ASN A 34 19.95 -9.95 0.36
CA ASN A 34 18.95 -11.03 0.49
C ASN A 34 18.05 -10.92 1.72
N LEU A 35 17.64 -9.70 2.07
CA LEU A 35 16.64 -9.48 3.11
C LEU A 35 15.32 -10.16 2.71
N SER A 36 14.73 -10.89 3.66
CA SER A 36 13.44 -11.53 3.44
C SER A 36 12.34 -10.50 3.24
N GLU A 37 11.27 -10.88 2.53
CA GLU A 37 10.10 -10.02 2.30
C GLU A 37 9.52 -9.46 3.60
N MET A 38 9.39 -10.31 4.62
CA MET A 38 8.89 -9.91 5.94
C MET A 38 9.81 -8.90 6.63
N HIS A 39 11.12 -9.07 6.51
CA HIS A 39 12.07 -8.12 7.10
C HIS A 39 12.03 -6.77 6.38
N ILE A 40 12.00 -6.77 5.03
CA ILE A 40 11.81 -5.55 4.24
C ILE A 40 10.54 -4.82 4.69
N GLN A 41 9.46 -5.59 4.87
CA GLN A 41 8.18 -5.08 5.29
C GLN A 41 8.20 -4.47 6.70
N SER A 42 8.67 -5.21 7.70
CA SER A 42 8.56 -4.82 9.10
C SER A 42 9.58 -3.76 9.51
N SER A 43 10.79 -3.83 8.96
CA SER A 43 11.91 -2.96 9.37
C SER A 43 12.03 -1.68 8.54
N PHE A 44 11.57 -1.66 7.29
CA PHE A 44 11.75 -0.47 6.44
C PHE A 44 10.43 0.10 5.93
N ILE A 45 9.59 -0.72 5.31
CA ILE A 45 8.34 -0.25 4.68
C ILE A 45 7.34 0.21 5.74
N HIS A 46 7.02 -0.62 6.73
CA HIS A 46 6.01 -0.29 7.73
C HIS A 46 6.39 0.95 8.56
N PRO A 47 7.61 1.07 9.11
CA PRO A 47 8.00 2.26 9.87
C PRO A 47 7.90 3.55 9.06
N LEU A 48 8.31 3.51 7.78
CA LEU A 48 8.25 4.67 6.89
C LEU A 48 6.81 5.03 6.51
N LEU A 49 6.04 4.04 6.03
CA LEU A 49 4.69 4.26 5.52
C LEU A 49 3.67 4.54 6.63
N ARG A 50 3.92 4.10 7.86
CA ARG A 50 3.09 4.46 9.01
C ARG A 50 2.96 5.97 9.17
N GLY A 51 4.03 6.73 8.89
CA GLY A 51 4.00 8.19 8.92
C GLY A 51 3.08 8.81 7.88
N VAL A 52 3.13 8.24 6.67
CA VAL A 52 2.35 8.68 5.52
C VAL A 52 0.87 8.35 5.70
N LEU A 53 0.59 7.16 6.23
CA LEU A 53 -0.73 6.51 6.20
C LEU A 53 -1.48 6.57 7.54
N LYS A 54 -0.88 7.15 8.58
CA LYS A 54 -1.57 7.46 9.85
C LYS A 54 -1.69 8.97 10.11
N PRO A 55 -2.30 9.76 9.20
CA PRO A 55 -2.57 11.16 9.48
C PRO A 55 -3.69 11.37 10.52
N LEU A 56 -4.48 10.34 10.83
CA LEU A 56 -5.58 10.37 11.79
C LEU A 56 -5.47 9.19 12.78
N PRO A 57 -5.92 9.34 14.05
CA PRO A 57 -5.91 8.26 15.04
C PRO A 57 -6.72 7.03 14.65
N SER A 58 -7.80 7.21 13.89
CA SER A 58 -8.71 6.17 13.39
C SER A 58 -8.11 5.26 12.31
N LEU A 59 -6.93 5.59 11.81
CA LEU A 59 -6.26 4.83 10.76
C LEU A 59 -5.22 3.90 11.37
N VAL A 60 -5.29 2.63 10.99
CA VAL A 60 -4.42 1.57 11.49
C VAL A 60 -3.67 0.95 10.33
N PRO A 61 -2.54 1.56 9.90
CA PRO A 61 -1.61 0.91 8.98
C PRO A 61 -0.92 -0.27 9.68
N HIS A 62 -0.86 -1.43 9.01
CA HIS A 62 -0.21 -2.62 9.56
C HIS A 62 0.16 -3.62 8.46
N CYS A 63 1.20 -4.42 8.75
CA CYS A 63 1.46 -5.66 8.02
C CYS A 63 0.30 -6.63 8.25
N SER A 64 -0.16 -7.27 7.20
CA SER A 64 -1.36 -8.09 7.20
C SER A 64 -1.02 -9.55 6.88
N ASN A 65 -1.62 -10.43 7.65
CA ASN A 65 -1.76 -11.85 7.34
C ASN A 65 -3.25 -12.25 7.20
N LYS A 66 -4.14 -11.26 7.19
CA LYS A 66 -5.59 -11.42 7.12
C LYS A 66 -6.07 -11.31 5.69
N PHE A 67 -7.26 -11.87 5.44
CA PHE A 67 -7.95 -11.67 4.17
C PHE A 67 -8.30 -10.19 3.98
N ALA A 68 -8.24 -9.73 2.74
CA ALA A 68 -8.54 -8.34 2.38
C ALA A 68 -9.99 -7.96 2.72
N PHE A 69 -10.92 -8.91 2.60
CA PHE A 69 -12.34 -8.68 2.78
C PHE A 69 -12.99 -9.92 3.44
N GLU A 70 -14.03 -9.71 4.25
CA GLU A 70 -14.63 -10.76 5.07
C GLU A 70 -15.85 -11.47 4.43
N ASN A 71 -16.39 -10.97 3.30
CA ASN A 71 -17.61 -11.48 2.66
C ASN A 71 -17.36 -12.26 1.34
N ASP A 72 -18.32 -13.09 0.92
CA ASP A 72 -18.26 -14.12 -0.15
C ASP A 72 -18.03 -13.61 -1.60
N HIS A 73 -16.84 -13.13 -1.93
CA HIS A 73 -16.42 -12.94 -3.33
C HIS A 73 -15.05 -13.59 -3.59
N HIS A 74 -14.81 -14.10 -4.80
CA HIS A 74 -13.64 -14.96 -5.06
C HIS A 74 -12.27 -14.26 -5.00
N ILE A 75 -12.24 -12.92 -5.08
CA ILE A 75 -11.05 -12.09 -4.77
C ILE A 75 -10.80 -11.96 -3.25
N MET A 76 -11.81 -12.22 -2.43
CA MET A 76 -11.84 -11.88 -1.01
C MET A 76 -10.96 -12.80 -0.16
N HIS A 77 -10.56 -13.96 -0.69
CA HIS A 77 -9.54 -14.81 -0.07
C HIS A 77 -8.09 -14.39 -0.39
N CYS A 78 -7.88 -13.23 -1.02
CA CYS A 78 -6.54 -12.67 -1.17
C CYS A 78 -6.11 -12.02 0.15
N ARG A 79 -4.88 -12.32 0.56
CA ARG A 79 -4.22 -11.67 1.69
C ARG A 79 -3.26 -10.64 1.10
N PRO A 80 -3.50 -9.34 1.35
CA PRO A 80 -2.49 -8.33 1.06
C PRO A 80 -1.36 -8.49 2.04
N ASP A 81 -0.15 -8.13 1.65
CA ASP A 81 0.95 -8.10 2.59
C ASP A 81 0.75 -6.94 3.56
N TYR A 82 0.19 -5.81 3.11
CA TYR A 82 -0.03 -4.61 3.93
C TYR A 82 -1.43 -4.05 3.76
N ARG A 83 -2.01 -3.47 4.80
CA ARG A 83 -3.27 -2.73 4.67
C ARG A 83 -3.42 -1.58 5.68
N VAL A 84 -4.34 -0.67 5.39
CA VAL A 84 -4.73 0.41 6.31
C VAL A 84 -6.20 0.26 6.62
N ASP A 85 -6.50 -0.17 7.83
CA ASP A 85 -7.86 -0.29 8.31
C ASP A 85 -8.31 1.05 8.91
N MET A 86 -9.57 1.37 8.70
CA MET A 86 -10.23 2.55 9.22
C MET A 86 -11.25 2.14 10.26
N TYR A 87 -11.30 2.93 11.33
CA TYR A 87 -12.25 2.75 12.42
C TYR A 87 -13.03 4.03 12.64
N ASP A 88 -14.29 3.92 13.03
CA ASP A 88 -15.07 5.07 13.46
C ASP A 88 -14.61 5.59 14.83
N GLN A 89 -15.25 6.66 15.31
CA GLN A 89 -14.92 7.26 16.61
C GLN A 89 -15.22 6.33 17.81
N THR A 90 -16.02 5.30 17.61
CA THR A 90 -16.36 4.29 18.62
C THR A 90 -15.42 3.08 18.60
N GLY A 91 -14.50 3.03 17.63
CA GLY A 91 -13.55 1.93 17.45
C GLY A 91 -14.13 0.75 16.66
N ILE A 92 -15.26 0.93 15.98
CA ILE A 92 -15.84 -0.08 15.10
C ILE A 92 -15.15 0.00 13.73
N TYR A 93 -14.84 -1.15 13.15
CA TYR A 93 -14.21 -1.25 11.83
C TYR A 93 -15.16 -0.71 10.76
N ASP A 94 -14.68 0.27 10.00
CA ASP A 94 -15.42 0.95 8.93
C ASP A 94 -15.02 0.43 7.54
N GLY A 95 -13.77 0.03 7.37
CA GLY A 95 -13.29 -0.59 6.13
C GLY A 95 -11.78 -0.49 5.94
N THR A 96 -11.31 -0.89 4.77
CA THR A 96 -9.89 -0.81 4.38
C THR A 96 -9.77 0.01 3.10
N ASN A 97 -9.07 1.14 3.16
CA ASN A 97 -8.93 2.06 2.02
C ASN A 97 -7.57 1.97 1.32
N LEU A 98 -6.62 1.22 1.89
CA LEU A 98 -5.32 0.99 1.28
C LEU A 98 -4.87 -0.46 1.39
N PHE A 99 -4.29 -0.96 0.30
CA PHE A 99 -3.66 -2.27 0.20
C PHE A 99 -2.24 -2.16 -0.34
N GLY A 100 -1.35 -3.02 0.14
CA GLY A 100 0.04 -3.08 -0.28
C GLY A 100 0.51 -4.50 -0.55
N GLU A 101 1.38 -4.62 -1.55
CA GLU A 101 2.03 -5.87 -1.96
C GLU A 101 3.54 -5.67 -2.01
N LEU A 102 4.29 -6.62 -1.49
CA LEU A 102 5.74 -6.51 -1.36
C LEU A 102 6.42 -7.72 -1.99
N LYS A 103 7.58 -7.49 -2.60
CA LYS A 103 8.47 -8.53 -3.09
C LYS A 103 9.93 -8.17 -2.80
N PRO A 104 10.79 -9.16 -2.53
CA PRO A 104 12.23 -8.93 -2.45
C PRO A 104 12.81 -8.61 -3.84
N ALA A 105 14.03 -8.08 -3.88
CA ALA A 105 14.67 -7.62 -5.11
C ALA A 105 14.97 -8.76 -6.12
N ASP A 106 15.11 -9.98 -5.63
CA ASP A 106 15.40 -11.20 -6.39
C ASP A 106 14.13 -11.97 -6.82
N ALA A 107 12.95 -11.41 -6.56
CA ALA A 107 11.69 -12.03 -6.97
C ALA A 107 11.58 -12.15 -8.50
N THR A 108 10.94 -13.24 -8.96
CA THR A 108 10.74 -13.46 -10.39
C THR A 108 9.81 -12.42 -11.00
N VAL A 109 9.99 -12.11 -12.28
CA VAL A 109 9.11 -11.19 -13.02
C VAL A 109 7.64 -11.62 -12.97
N ASP A 110 7.39 -12.94 -13.00
CA ASP A 110 6.05 -13.50 -12.90
C ASP A 110 5.41 -13.23 -11.53
N ASP A 111 6.17 -13.39 -10.45
CA ASP A 111 5.68 -13.12 -9.09
C ASP A 111 5.39 -11.63 -8.90
N VAL A 112 6.30 -10.76 -9.37
CA VAL A 112 6.14 -9.30 -9.32
C VAL A 112 4.90 -8.88 -10.11
N THR A 113 4.73 -9.39 -11.33
CA THR A 113 3.59 -9.03 -12.20
C THR A 113 2.27 -9.50 -11.60
N ARG A 114 2.23 -10.73 -11.07
CA ARG A 114 1.04 -11.28 -10.41
C ARG A 114 0.63 -10.44 -9.22
N ASP A 115 1.57 -10.09 -8.35
CA ASP A 115 1.26 -9.37 -7.12
C ASP A 115 0.96 -7.89 -7.39
N PHE A 116 1.55 -7.29 -8.43
CA PHE A 116 1.10 -6.01 -8.97
C PHE A 116 -0.38 -6.06 -9.39
N HIS A 117 -0.77 -7.05 -10.21
CA HIS A 117 -2.16 -7.21 -10.62
C HIS A 117 -3.11 -7.47 -9.45
N LYS A 118 -2.70 -8.30 -8.48
CA LYS A 118 -3.42 -8.53 -7.23
C LYS A 118 -3.67 -7.21 -6.52
N CYS A 119 -2.62 -6.40 -6.31
CA CYS A 119 -2.70 -5.10 -5.66
C CYS A 119 -3.71 -4.17 -6.36
N MET A 120 -3.63 -4.06 -7.69
CA MET A 120 -4.55 -3.21 -8.46
C MET A 120 -6.01 -3.68 -8.34
N CYS A 121 -6.24 -5.00 -8.33
CA CYS A 121 -7.57 -5.57 -8.13
C CYS A 121 -8.12 -5.28 -6.73
N LEU A 122 -7.28 -5.36 -5.69
CA LEU A 122 -7.68 -5.04 -4.32
C LEU A 122 -8.15 -3.60 -4.20
N GLY A 123 -7.38 -2.64 -4.75
CA GLY A 123 -7.77 -1.22 -4.77
C GLY A 123 -9.13 -1.00 -5.44
N LYS A 124 -9.33 -1.57 -6.64
CA LYS A 124 -10.61 -1.50 -7.35
C LYS A 124 -11.78 -2.10 -6.57
N VAL A 125 -11.58 -3.25 -5.93
CA VAL A 125 -12.65 -3.92 -5.16
C VAL A 125 -12.98 -3.14 -3.89
N ALA A 126 -11.99 -2.52 -3.25
CA ALA A 126 -12.18 -1.67 -2.07
C ALA A 126 -13.17 -0.52 -2.32
N LEU A 127 -13.06 0.14 -3.48
CA LEU A 127 -14.00 1.20 -3.88
C LEU A 127 -15.46 0.73 -3.83
N LYS A 128 -15.71 -0.52 -4.23
CA LYS A 128 -17.06 -1.08 -4.28
C LYS A 128 -17.50 -1.61 -2.91
N CYS A 129 -16.66 -2.41 -2.26
CA CYS A 129 -17.01 -3.10 -1.02
C CYS A 129 -17.24 -2.13 0.15
N PHE A 130 -16.48 -1.04 0.19
CA PHE A 130 -16.59 -0.04 1.24
C PHE A 130 -17.19 1.28 0.72
N ASN A 131 -17.60 1.31 -0.56
CA ASN A 131 -18.31 2.44 -1.17
C ASN A 131 -17.53 3.76 -1.08
N TYR A 132 -16.21 3.67 -1.29
CA TYR A 132 -15.29 4.81 -1.31
C TYR A 132 -15.18 5.41 -2.71
N ASP A 133 -14.99 6.74 -2.75
CA ASP A 133 -14.67 7.45 -3.99
C ASP A 133 -13.24 7.14 -4.47
N PHE A 134 -12.33 7.02 -3.51
CA PHE A 134 -10.93 6.75 -3.77
C PHE A 134 -10.42 5.67 -2.84
N SER A 135 -9.53 4.85 -3.37
CA SER A 135 -8.72 3.91 -2.59
C SER A 135 -7.29 4.05 -3.08
N MET A 136 -6.35 3.71 -2.22
CA MET A 136 -4.94 3.79 -2.55
C MET A 136 -4.33 2.41 -2.54
N THR A 137 -3.32 2.19 -3.35
CA THR A 137 -2.52 0.97 -3.28
C THR A 137 -1.07 1.30 -3.42
N PHE A 138 -0.19 0.47 -2.86
CA PHE A 138 1.21 0.50 -3.23
C PHE A 138 1.72 -0.89 -3.57
N TYR A 139 2.78 -0.93 -4.36
CA TYR A 139 3.59 -2.14 -4.46
C TYR A 139 5.05 -1.79 -4.22
N SER A 140 5.81 -2.76 -3.72
CA SER A 140 7.26 -2.63 -3.61
C SER A 140 8.01 -3.83 -4.15
N VAL A 141 9.15 -3.58 -4.78
CA VAL A 141 10.12 -4.60 -5.19
C VAL A 141 11.49 -4.18 -4.66
N GLY A 142 12.05 -4.98 -3.75
CA GLY A 142 13.22 -4.59 -2.97
C GLY A 142 12.96 -3.29 -2.21
N THR A 143 13.76 -2.26 -2.49
CA THR A 143 13.64 -0.94 -1.87
C THR A 143 12.74 0.03 -2.64
N SER A 144 12.30 -0.33 -3.85
CA SER A 144 11.50 0.54 -4.70
C SER A 144 10.02 0.46 -4.34
N VAL A 145 9.38 1.60 -4.04
CA VAL A 145 7.97 1.70 -3.67
C VAL A 145 7.23 2.54 -4.68
N HIS A 146 6.03 2.11 -5.07
CA HIS A 146 5.21 2.75 -6.10
C HIS A 146 3.77 2.89 -5.61
N PHE A 147 3.24 4.11 -5.60
CA PHE A 147 1.88 4.42 -5.14
C PHE A 147 0.92 4.67 -6.29
N TYR A 148 -0.32 4.19 -6.13
CA TYR A 148 -1.41 4.35 -7.08
C TYR A 148 -2.68 4.79 -6.38
N LEU A 149 -3.39 5.74 -6.97
CA LEU A 149 -4.72 6.17 -6.54
C LEU A 149 -5.77 5.59 -7.48
N HIS A 150 -6.73 4.89 -6.93
CA HIS A 150 -7.86 4.33 -7.67
C HIS A 150 -9.06 5.26 -7.58
N HIS A 151 -9.77 5.38 -8.69
CA HIS A 151 -11.06 6.07 -8.74
C HIS A 151 -11.98 5.39 -9.76
N SER A 152 -13.27 5.35 -9.46
CA SER A 152 -14.29 4.88 -10.41
C SER A 152 -15.01 6.08 -11.02
N LEU A 153 -14.84 6.28 -12.32
CA LEU A 153 -15.57 7.32 -13.06
C LEU A 153 -17.06 6.99 -13.14
N ASN A 154 -17.37 5.69 -13.26
CA ASN A 154 -18.72 5.13 -13.24
C ASN A 154 -18.65 3.62 -12.87
N SER A 155 -19.78 2.91 -12.96
CA SER A 155 -19.90 1.48 -12.65
C SER A 155 -19.06 0.54 -13.55
N HIS A 156 -18.51 1.04 -14.66
CA HIS A 156 -17.78 0.26 -15.66
C HIS A 156 -16.29 0.60 -15.72
N ILE A 157 -15.93 1.86 -15.47
CA ILE A 157 -14.57 2.37 -15.64
C ILE A 157 -13.97 2.71 -14.28
N THR A 158 -12.98 1.91 -13.88
CA THR A 158 -12.06 2.21 -12.78
C THR A 158 -10.67 2.37 -13.36
N TYR A 159 -9.98 3.43 -12.96
CA TYR A 159 -8.58 3.66 -13.33
C TYR A 159 -7.71 3.77 -12.08
N ALA A 160 -6.42 3.46 -12.24
CA ALA A 160 -5.40 3.60 -11.22
C ALA A 160 -4.34 4.59 -11.72
N LEU A 161 -4.26 5.76 -11.09
CA LEU A 161 -3.28 6.79 -11.40
C LEU A 161 -2.01 6.54 -10.60
N HIS A 162 -0.88 6.40 -11.27
CA HIS A 162 0.43 6.41 -10.61
C HIS A 162 0.69 7.78 -10.00
N LEU A 163 0.95 7.83 -8.70
CA LEU A 163 1.20 9.08 -7.98
C LEU A 163 2.70 9.37 -7.93
N HIS A 164 3.45 8.49 -7.27
CA HIS A 164 4.87 8.66 -7.03
C HIS A 164 5.57 7.32 -6.86
N SER A 165 6.87 7.34 -7.13
CA SER A 165 7.79 6.24 -6.84
C SER A 165 9.02 6.77 -6.12
N PHE A 166 9.54 5.97 -5.19
CA PHE A 166 10.72 6.33 -4.43
C PHE A 166 11.45 5.09 -3.90
N GLN A 167 12.69 5.28 -3.44
CA GLN A 167 13.48 4.25 -2.77
C GLN A 167 13.41 4.44 -1.25
N ILE A 168 13.24 3.35 -0.51
CA ILE A 168 13.41 3.34 0.94
C ILE A 168 14.89 3.24 1.31
N PHE A 169 15.22 3.75 2.50
CA PHE A 169 16.58 3.71 3.03
C PHE A 169 16.80 2.43 3.82
N THR A 170 17.81 1.64 3.45
CA THR A 170 18.22 0.44 4.19
C THR A 170 19.60 0.59 4.82
N THR A 171 20.33 1.64 4.45
CA THR A 171 21.69 1.93 4.92
C THR A 171 21.85 3.36 5.39
N HIS A 172 22.88 3.63 6.20
CA HIS A 172 23.23 5.00 6.59
C HIS A 172 23.51 5.92 5.39
N ASP A 173 24.22 5.42 4.37
CA ASP A 173 24.55 6.20 3.18
C ASP A 173 23.29 6.63 2.41
N THR A 174 22.34 5.71 2.24
CA THR A 174 21.08 6.03 1.56
C THR A 174 20.21 6.95 2.40
N PHE A 175 20.20 6.79 3.72
CA PHE A 175 19.43 7.63 4.65
C PHE A 175 19.88 9.09 4.64
N SER A 176 21.13 9.41 4.30
CA SER A 176 21.61 10.80 4.17
C SER A 176 20.76 11.64 3.20
N ASN A 177 20.08 11.00 2.24
CA ASN A 177 19.21 11.63 1.26
C ASN A 177 17.74 11.77 1.71
N TYR A 178 17.42 11.52 2.99
CA TYR A 178 16.02 11.54 3.49
C TYR A 178 15.27 12.84 3.17
N ALA A 179 15.97 13.98 3.17
CA ALA A 179 15.37 15.29 2.91
C ALA A 179 14.72 15.37 1.53
N SER A 180 15.26 14.68 0.53
CA SER A 180 14.69 14.60 -0.83
C SER A 180 13.35 13.85 -0.87
N LEU A 181 13.12 12.95 0.08
CA LEU A 181 11.93 12.11 0.15
C LEU A 181 10.77 12.80 0.90
N VAL A 182 11.06 13.75 1.79
CA VAL A 182 10.06 14.46 2.61
C VAL A 182 8.92 15.07 1.76
N PRO A 183 9.17 15.81 0.66
CA PRO A 183 8.09 16.40 -0.14
C PRO A 183 7.18 15.35 -0.78
N ILE A 184 7.74 14.21 -1.19
CA ILE A 184 6.99 13.10 -1.80
C ILE A 184 6.07 12.47 -0.75
N LEU A 185 6.61 12.13 0.42
CA LEU A 185 5.82 11.51 1.50
C LEU A 185 4.75 12.46 2.04
N TYR A 186 5.06 13.75 2.13
CA TYR A 186 4.09 14.77 2.53
C TYR A 186 2.92 14.83 1.54
N ARG A 187 3.20 14.91 0.23
CA ARG A 187 2.16 14.89 -0.81
C ARG A 187 1.34 13.61 -0.79
N LEU A 188 1.97 12.45 -0.64
CA LEU A 188 1.26 11.17 -0.53
C LEU A 188 0.32 11.14 0.68
N SER A 189 0.78 11.63 1.84
CA SER A 189 -0.04 11.71 3.04
C SER A 189 -1.21 12.69 2.88
N GLN A 190 -0.98 13.84 2.23
CA GLN A 190 -2.04 14.79 1.89
C GLN A 190 -3.08 14.18 0.95
N ILE A 191 -2.65 13.53 -0.13
CA ILE A 191 -3.56 12.85 -1.08
C ILE A 191 -4.37 11.78 -0.35
N PHE A 192 -3.71 10.94 0.45
CA PHE A 192 -4.39 9.89 1.21
C PHE A 192 -5.44 10.47 2.16
N ARG A 193 -5.08 11.50 2.94
CA ARG A 193 -6.00 12.19 3.85
C ARG A 193 -7.14 12.91 3.14
N LEU A 194 -6.91 13.52 1.98
CA LEU A 194 -7.94 14.30 1.29
C LEU A 194 -8.93 13.39 0.56
N PHE A 195 -8.44 12.32 -0.05
CA PHE A 195 -9.24 11.51 -0.98
C PHE A 195 -9.68 10.17 -0.38
N CYS A 196 -8.85 9.53 0.43
CA CYS A 196 -9.10 8.15 0.87
C CYS A 196 -9.70 8.04 2.27
N THR A 197 -9.68 9.11 3.09
CA THR A 197 -10.24 9.09 4.46
C THR A 197 -11.60 9.77 4.57
N SER A 198 -12.16 10.23 3.44
CA SER A 198 -13.48 10.86 3.37
C SER A 198 -14.58 9.79 3.39
N GLN A 199 -15.69 10.07 4.06
CA GLN A 199 -16.81 9.15 4.30
C GLN A 199 -17.48 8.64 2.98
N PRO A 200 -18.18 7.48 3.00
CA PRO A 200 -18.71 6.82 1.80
C PRO A 200 -19.76 7.63 1.02
N LYS A 201 -19.94 7.31 -0.27
CA LYS A 201 -21.05 7.81 -1.13
C LYS A 201 -22.37 7.06 -0.90
N ASN A 202 -23.43 7.43 -1.61
CA ASN A 202 -24.61 6.58 -1.80
C ASN A 202 -24.27 5.38 -2.71
N TYR A 203 -24.73 4.19 -2.34
CA TYR A 203 -24.45 2.88 -2.94
C TYR A 203 -24.54 2.84 -4.49
N ILE A 204 -23.53 2.26 -5.16
CA ILE A 204 -23.53 1.94 -6.60
C ILE A 204 -23.43 0.42 -6.79
N PRO A 205 -24.39 -0.25 -7.48
CA PRO A 205 -24.40 -1.70 -7.63
C PRO A 205 -23.24 -2.26 -8.48
N LEU A 206 -22.84 -3.50 -8.18
CA LEU A 206 -21.74 -4.21 -8.83
C LEU A 206 -22.01 -4.51 -10.32
N SER A 207 -21.06 -4.18 -11.19
CA SER A 207 -20.86 -4.87 -12.48
C SER A 207 -19.80 -5.97 -12.35
N SER A 208 -19.97 -7.06 -13.10
CA SER A 208 -19.16 -8.29 -13.07
C SER A 208 -17.66 -8.00 -13.27
N THR A 209 -16.88 -8.14 -12.21
CA THR A 209 -15.41 -8.15 -12.28
C THR A 209 -14.93 -9.55 -12.66
N VAL A 210 -13.93 -9.65 -13.56
CA VAL A 210 -13.23 -10.91 -13.81
C VAL A 210 -12.56 -11.35 -12.51
N PRO A 211 -12.90 -12.53 -11.96
CA PRO A 211 -12.35 -12.99 -10.69
C PRO A 211 -10.82 -13.17 -10.77
N TYR A 212 -10.08 -12.77 -9.74
CA TYR A 212 -8.63 -13.05 -9.65
C TYR A 212 -8.29 -14.54 -9.79
N PRO A 213 -9.10 -15.50 -9.33
CA PRO A 213 -8.88 -16.92 -9.67
C PRO A 213 -8.89 -17.20 -11.17
N ALA A 214 -9.76 -16.55 -11.95
CA ALA A 214 -9.77 -16.67 -13.41
C ALA A 214 -8.52 -16.05 -14.05
N ILE A 215 -8.00 -14.96 -13.49
CA ILE A 215 -6.70 -14.38 -13.90
C ILE A 215 -5.54 -15.35 -13.56
N LYS A 216 -5.56 -15.95 -12.36
CA LYS A 216 -4.57 -16.95 -11.91
C LYS A 216 -4.57 -18.19 -12.81
N GLU A 217 -5.74 -18.64 -13.26
CA GLU A 217 -5.87 -19.74 -14.21
C GLU A 217 -5.41 -19.37 -15.62
N ALA A 218 -5.71 -18.16 -16.11
CA ALA A 218 -5.25 -17.67 -17.40
C ALA A 218 -3.72 -17.53 -17.48
N ILE A 219 -3.08 -17.08 -16.39
CA ILE A 219 -1.61 -17.01 -16.32
C ILE A 219 -1.00 -18.42 -16.30
N ARG A 220 -1.61 -19.36 -15.57
CA ARG A 220 -1.17 -20.76 -15.50
C ARG A 220 -1.33 -21.51 -16.83
N SER A 221 -2.41 -21.28 -17.57
CA SER A 221 -2.66 -21.93 -18.85
C SER A 221 -1.69 -21.45 -19.93
N ASN A 222 -1.27 -20.18 -19.91
CA ASN A 222 -0.22 -19.66 -20.78
C ASN A 222 1.17 -20.28 -20.49
N LYS A 223 1.49 -20.64 -19.24
CA LYS A 223 2.73 -21.38 -18.91
C LYS A 223 2.75 -22.80 -19.50
N LYS A 224 1.62 -23.52 -19.42
CA LYS A 224 1.51 -24.87 -20.02
C LYS A 224 1.69 -24.84 -21.54
N ARG A 225 1.20 -23.80 -22.21
CA ARG A 225 1.40 -23.61 -23.66
C ARG A 225 2.84 -23.30 -24.06
N LYS A 226 3.62 -22.62 -23.21
CA LYS A 226 5.04 -22.31 -23.48
C LYS A 226 6.00 -23.47 -23.17
N LEU A 227 5.61 -24.40 -22.31
CA LEU A 227 6.41 -25.59 -21.94
C LEU A 227 6.07 -26.84 -22.77
N GLY A 228 5.04 -26.76 -23.62
CA GLY A 228 4.62 -27.82 -24.55
C GLY A 228 5.09 -27.61 -25.99
N HIS A 229 6.06 -26.73 -26.21
CA HIS A 229 6.74 -26.51 -27.49
C HIS A 229 8.24 -26.69 -27.33
#